data_AF-A0A9J6D742-F1
#
_entry.id   AF-A0A9J6D742-F1
#
_cell.length_a   1.000
_cell.length_b   1.000
_cell.length_c   1.000
_cell.angle_alpha   90.00
_cell.angle_beta   90.00
_cell.angle_gamma   90.00
#
_symmetry.space_group_name_H-M   'P 1'
#
loop_
_entity.id
_entity.type
_entity.pdbx_description
1 polymer ?
#
loop_
_entity_poly.entity_id
_entity_poly.type
_entity_poly.pdbx_seq_one_letter_code
_entity_poly.pdbx_strand_id
1 'polypeptide(L)'
;MALRVATWNVGGFRDKIKQRELLAVAQALEIYILFIQETNFRFRRKAHCIFEEDGRSLMLDAYINGWRVRFVYIYAPVTRTDTNAFFRGLHDNLQEPLPHVLLGDFNCVVDSTRDIRGPGRGKSTFNAKELVRIRRHLSFTDAWVQLHDNLFVPTRVSRTTASRIDRIYVPDFLLPSVVSC
;
A
#
# COMPACT_ATOMS: atom_id res chain seq x y z
N MET A 1 -14.55 -16.37 -9.71
CA MET A 1 -13.10 -16.35 -9.44
C MET A 1 -12.75 -14.98 -8.87
N ALA A 2 -12.06 -14.91 -7.74
CA ALA A 2 -11.69 -13.63 -7.11
C ALA A 2 -10.22 -13.32 -7.42
N LEU A 3 -9.93 -12.08 -7.83
CA LEU A 3 -8.55 -11.63 -8.01
C LEU A 3 -7.89 -11.45 -6.64
N ARG A 4 -6.82 -12.17 -6.37
CA ARG A 4 -6.02 -12.00 -5.14
C ARG A 4 -4.81 -11.11 -5.42
N VAL A 5 -4.74 -9.99 -4.72
CA VAL A 5 -3.65 -9.02 -4.80
C VAL A 5 -3.01 -8.91 -3.43
N ALA A 6 -1.68 -8.88 -3.37
CA ALA A 6 -0.95 -8.74 -2.11
C ALA A 6 0.13 -7.66 -2.21
N THR A 7 0.47 -7.09 -1.06
CA THR A 7 1.55 -6.12 -0.92
C THR A 7 2.40 -6.48 0.30
N TRP A 8 3.72 -6.43 0.17
CA TRP A 8 4.62 -6.87 1.25
C TRP A 8 5.95 -6.11 1.27
N ASN A 9 6.20 -5.36 2.35
CA ASN A 9 7.53 -4.82 2.63
C ASN A 9 8.46 -5.96 3.05
N VAL A 10 9.38 -6.33 2.16
CA VAL A 10 10.25 -7.49 2.37
C VAL A 10 11.52 -7.16 3.13
N GLY A 11 11.86 -5.91 3.44
CA GLY A 11 13.06 -5.58 4.24
C GLY A 11 14.36 -6.18 3.68
N GLY A 12 14.54 -6.08 2.36
CA GLY A 12 15.65 -6.65 1.60
C GLY A 12 15.30 -7.98 0.92
N PHE A 13 15.51 -8.05 -0.39
CA PHE A 13 15.09 -9.17 -1.23
C PHE A 13 16.20 -9.74 -2.11
N ARG A 14 17.47 -9.55 -1.72
CA ARG A 14 18.62 -10.06 -2.50
C ARG A 14 18.90 -11.55 -2.25
N ASP A 15 18.50 -12.06 -1.10
CA ASP A 15 18.71 -13.46 -0.71
C ASP A 15 17.83 -14.42 -1.54
N LYS A 16 18.43 -15.52 -2.02
CA LYS A 16 17.75 -16.47 -2.91
C LYS A 16 16.79 -17.41 -2.21
N ILE A 17 17.04 -17.72 -0.93
CA ILE A 17 16.14 -18.56 -0.13
C ILE A 17 14.87 -17.75 0.14
N LYS A 18 15.02 -16.52 0.62
CA LYS A 18 13.92 -15.58 0.83
C LYS A 18 13.08 -15.32 -0.42
N GLN A 19 13.74 -15.19 -1.59
CA GLN A 19 13.04 -15.08 -2.87
C GLN A 19 12.15 -16.28 -3.15
N ARG A 20 12.67 -17.50 -2.95
CA ARG A 20 11.91 -18.74 -3.18
C ARG A 20 10.77 -18.90 -2.18
N GLU A 21 11.02 -18.60 -0.91
CA GLU A 21 9.99 -18.67 0.14
C GLU A 21 8.84 -17.73 -0.14
N LEU A 22 9.12 -16.46 -0.48
CA LEU A 22 8.07 -15.50 -0.81
C LEU A 22 7.24 -15.95 -2.01
N LEU A 23 7.89 -16.44 -3.07
CA LEU A 23 7.20 -16.92 -4.26
C LEU A 23 6.38 -18.18 -3.96
N ALA A 24 6.88 -19.09 -3.12
CA ALA A 24 6.14 -20.27 -2.70
C ALA A 24 4.89 -19.90 -1.89
N VAL A 25 5.00 -18.92 -0.98
CA VAL A 25 3.85 -18.40 -0.22
C VAL A 25 2.84 -17.74 -1.16
N ALA A 26 3.30 -16.89 -2.10
CA ALA A 26 2.43 -16.24 -3.08
C ALA A 26 1.67 -17.27 -3.94
N GLN A 27 2.35 -18.34 -4.36
CA GLN A 27 1.74 -19.44 -5.11
C GLN A 27 0.72 -20.22 -4.27
N ALA A 28 1.08 -20.57 -3.03
CA ALA A 28 0.19 -21.30 -2.12
C ALA A 28 -1.08 -20.50 -1.77
N LEU A 29 -0.97 -19.18 -1.70
CA LEU A 29 -2.10 -18.26 -1.48
C LEU A 29 -2.80 -17.84 -2.78
N GLU A 30 -2.40 -18.40 -3.94
CA GLU A 30 -2.95 -18.09 -5.27
C GLU A 30 -2.96 -16.57 -5.55
N ILE A 31 -1.91 -15.87 -5.16
CA ILE A 31 -1.75 -14.43 -5.42
C ILE A 31 -1.48 -14.23 -6.91
N TYR A 32 -2.32 -13.42 -7.55
CA TYR A 32 -2.21 -13.08 -8.97
C TYR A 32 -1.27 -11.90 -9.21
N ILE A 33 -1.35 -10.89 -8.33
CA ILE A 33 -0.52 -9.69 -8.41
C ILE A 33 0.14 -9.48 -7.04
N LEU A 34 1.47 -9.54 -7.02
CA LEU A 34 2.28 -9.33 -5.82
C LEU A 34 3.13 -8.07 -5.96
N PHE A 35 2.92 -7.13 -5.05
CA PHE A 35 3.75 -5.93 -4.93
C PHE A 35 4.71 -6.06 -3.75
N ILE A 36 5.97 -5.65 -3.92
CA ILE A 36 7.00 -5.77 -2.87
C ILE A 36 7.78 -4.47 -2.68
N GLN A 37 7.89 -4.01 -1.42
CA GLN A 37 8.67 -2.85 -1.00
C GLN A 37 10.04 -3.25 -0.42
N GLU A 38 10.97 -2.31 -0.33
CA GLU A 38 12.31 -2.51 0.24
C GLU A 38 13.07 -3.70 -0.37
N THR A 39 12.97 -3.91 -1.69
CA THR A 39 13.71 -5.00 -2.35
C THR A 39 15.23 -4.88 -2.18
N ASN A 40 15.69 -3.66 -1.93
CA ASN A 40 17.10 -3.27 -1.86
C ASN A 40 17.86 -3.62 -3.15
N PHE A 41 17.19 -3.83 -4.29
CA PHE A 41 17.89 -3.92 -5.56
C PHE A 41 18.39 -2.54 -5.98
N ARG A 42 19.57 -2.50 -6.59
CA ARG A 42 20.02 -1.30 -7.29
C ARG A 42 19.36 -1.30 -8.65
N PHE A 43 18.90 -0.13 -9.09
CA PHE A 43 18.31 0.03 -10.40
C PHE A 43 19.27 -0.52 -11.47
N ARG A 44 18.77 -1.47 -12.27
CA ARG A 44 19.45 -1.95 -13.48
C ARG A 44 18.58 -1.51 -14.66
N ARG A 45 19.19 -0.85 -15.65
CA ARG A 45 18.57 -0.26 -16.85
C ARG A 45 17.76 -1.24 -17.75
N LYS A 46 17.51 -2.48 -17.31
CA LYS A 46 16.78 -3.53 -18.04
C LYS A 46 15.46 -3.89 -17.35
N ALA A 47 14.74 -2.92 -16.80
CA ALA A 47 13.39 -3.15 -16.30
C ALA A 47 12.37 -2.81 -17.39
N HIS A 48 11.39 -3.69 -17.62
CA HIS A 48 10.21 -3.43 -18.46
C HIS A 48 9.13 -2.64 -17.70
N CYS A 49 9.50 -1.91 -16.66
CA CYS A 49 8.58 -1.18 -15.78
C CYS A 49 9.02 0.28 -15.66
N ILE A 50 8.06 1.17 -15.82
CA ILE A 50 8.21 2.61 -15.59
C ILE A 50 8.09 2.81 -14.08
N PHE A 51 9.12 3.37 -13.44
CA PHE A 51 9.02 3.88 -12.08
C PHE A 51 8.88 5.40 -12.18
N GLU A 52 8.18 6.01 -11.22
CA GLU A 52 8.46 7.41 -10.91
C GLU A 52 9.93 7.55 -10.51
N GLU A 53 10.57 8.69 -10.80
CA GLU A 53 12.04 8.86 -10.72
C GLU A 53 12.65 8.46 -9.36
N ASP A 54 11.86 8.45 -8.28
CA ASP A 54 12.27 8.09 -6.92
C ASP A 54 12.12 6.60 -6.57
N GLY A 55 11.48 5.79 -7.43
CA GLY A 55 11.21 4.37 -7.21
C GLY A 55 10.21 4.07 -6.08
N ARG A 56 9.44 5.08 -5.63
CA ARG A 56 8.50 4.97 -4.49
C ARG A 56 7.06 4.75 -4.91
N SER A 57 6.74 4.89 -6.18
CA SER A 57 5.44 4.51 -6.72
C SER A 57 5.55 3.86 -8.08
N LEU A 58 4.56 3.01 -8.38
CA LEU A 58 4.41 2.29 -9.64
C LEU A 58 2.92 2.19 -9.95
N MET A 59 2.56 2.42 -11.20
CA MET A 59 1.19 2.23 -11.69
C MET A 59 1.14 1.00 -12.59
N LEU A 60 0.19 0.10 -12.31
CA LEU A 60 -0.06 -1.10 -13.10
C LEU A 60 -1.53 -1.10 -13.54
N ASP A 61 -1.75 -0.98 -14.84
CA ASP A 61 -3.08 -1.15 -15.43
C ASP A 61 -3.35 -2.63 -15.70
N ALA A 62 -4.49 -3.12 -15.22
CA ALA A 62 -4.94 -4.48 -15.42
C ALA A 62 -6.38 -4.51 -15.94
N TYR A 63 -6.70 -5.53 -16.73
CA TYR A 63 -8.06 -5.82 -17.14
C TYR A 63 -8.61 -6.97 -16.31
N ILE A 64 -9.66 -6.71 -15.54
CA ILE A 64 -10.34 -7.67 -14.67
C ILE A 64 -11.76 -7.82 -15.19
N ASN A 65 -12.10 -8.99 -15.73
CA ASN A 65 -13.42 -9.26 -16.32
C ASN A 65 -13.86 -8.19 -17.35
N GLY A 66 -12.92 -7.69 -18.16
CA GLY A 66 -13.16 -6.62 -19.15
C GLY A 66 -13.10 -5.19 -18.60
N TRP A 67 -13.01 -5.00 -17.29
CA TRP A 67 -12.87 -3.69 -16.65
C TRP A 67 -11.40 -3.32 -16.47
N ARG A 68 -11.02 -2.13 -16.90
CA ARG A 68 -9.68 -1.58 -16.65
C ARG A 68 -9.62 -1.00 -15.23
N VAL A 69 -8.71 -1.50 -14.42
CA VAL A 69 -8.41 -1.01 -13.07
C VAL A 69 -6.92 -0.73 -12.97
N ARG A 70 -6.55 0.40 -12.37
CA ARG A 70 -5.17 0.76 -12.09
C ARG A 70 -4.81 0.41 -10.66
N PHE A 71 -3.76 -0.37 -10.46
CA PHE A 71 -3.13 -0.55 -9.16
C PHE A 71 -2.02 0.49 -8.99
N VAL A 72 -2.09 1.28 -7.93
CA VAL A 72 -1.09 2.28 -7.58
C VAL A 72 -0.34 1.77 -6.36
N TYR A 73 0.84 1.23 -6.62
CA TYR A 73 1.76 0.79 -5.60
C TYR A 73 2.46 1.98 -4.95
N ILE A 74 2.54 1.96 -3.62
CA ILE A 74 3.11 3.03 -2.81
C ILE A 74 4.16 2.47 -1.84
N TYR A 75 5.31 3.13 -1.80
CA TYR A 75 6.34 3.03 -0.77
C TYR A 75 6.72 4.43 -0.29
N ALA A 76 5.89 4.99 0.60
CA ALA A 76 6.03 6.37 1.03
C ALA A 76 7.33 6.60 1.84
N PRO A 77 7.86 7.83 1.86
CA PRO A 77 9.05 8.16 2.65
C PRO A 77 8.77 8.10 4.15
N VAL A 78 9.77 7.62 4.91
CA VAL A 78 9.75 7.50 6.38
C VAL A 78 9.89 8.88 7.05
N THR A 79 10.54 9.84 6.38
CA THR A 79 10.80 11.19 6.88
C THR A 79 9.53 12.04 6.90
N ARG A 80 9.18 12.57 8.08
CA ARG A 80 7.94 13.32 8.32
C ARG A 80 7.76 14.54 7.40
N THR A 81 8.85 15.18 6.99
CA THR A 81 8.85 16.34 6.09
C THR A 81 8.42 15.96 4.68
N ASP A 82 8.79 14.76 4.23
CA ASP A 82 8.70 14.37 2.84
C ASP A 82 7.39 13.61 2.57
N THR A 83 6.79 13.00 3.60
CA THR A 83 5.53 12.22 3.46
C THR A 83 4.39 13.04 2.85
N ASN A 84 4.12 14.25 3.37
CA ASN A 84 3.04 15.08 2.83
C ASN A 84 3.38 15.64 1.43
N ALA A 85 4.64 15.98 1.16
CA ALA A 85 5.08 16.43 -0.16
C ALA A 85 4.91 15.32 -1.21
N PHE A 86 5.31 14.09 -0.86
CA PHE A 86 5.12 12.90 -1.67
C PHE A 86 3.65 12.67 -2.01
N PHE A 87 2.76 12.64 -1.01
CA PHE A 87 1.33 12.45 -1.28
C PHE A 87 0.73 13.59 -2.09
N ARG A 88 1.18 14.83 -1.89
CA ARG A 88 0.73 15.95 -2.73
C ARG A 88 1.10 15.77 -4.19
N GLY A 89 2.33 15.35 -4.50
CA GLY A 89 2.74 15.03 -5.87
C GLY A 89 1.97 13.83 -6.45
N LEU A 90 1.72 12.79 -5.63
CA LEU A 90 0.94 11.64 -6.06
C LEU A 90 -0.50 12.00 -6.42
N HIS A 91 -1.11 12.95 -5.72
CA HIS A 91 -2.49 13.36 -5.95
C HIS A 91 -2.74 13.85 -7.38
N ASP A 92 -1.78 14.53 -7.99
CA ASP A 92 -1.91 15.04 -9.36
C ASP A 92 -1.98 13.87 -10.37
N ASN A 93 -1.20 12.82 -10.15
CA ASN A 93 -1.21 11.61 -10.97
C ASN A 93 -2.45 10.72 -10.74
N LEU A 94 -3.17 10.91 -9.64
CA LEU A 94 -4.40 10.16 -9.31
C LEU A 94 -5.67 10.77 -9.90
N GLN A 95 -5.59 11.93 -10.58
CA GLN A 95 -6.77 12.59 -11.16
C GLN A 95 -7.24 11.97 -12.49
N GLU A 96 -6.51 11.00 -13.05
CA GLU A 96 -6.97 10.26 -14.22
C GLU A 96 -8.30 9.53 -13.95
N PRO A 97 -9.23 9.47 -14.92
CA PRO A 97 -10.58 8.94 -14.72
C PRO A 97 -10.68 7.41 -14.65
N LEU A 98 -9.56 6.73 -14.40
CA LEU A 98 -9.53 5.27 -14.24
C LEU A 98 -9.85 4.90 -12.78
N PRO A 99 -10.57 3.79 -12.52
CA PRO A 99 -10.65 3.23 -11.17
C PRO A 99 -9.25 2.87 -10.66
N HIS A 100 -8.81 3.47 -9.55
CA HIS A 100 -7.49 3.19 -8.97
C HIS A 100 -7.65 2.40 -7.66
N VAL A 101 -6.79 1.43 -7.38
CA VAL A 101 -6.64 0.80 -6.05
C VAL A 101 -5.26 1.19 -5.54
N LEU A 102 -5.18 1.83 -4.36
CA LEU A 102 -3.90 2.20 -3.77
C LEU A 102 -3.46 1.09 -2.81
N LEU A 103 -2.20 0.66 -2.88
CA LEU A 103 -1.69 -0.34 -1.94
C LEU A 103 -0.20 -0.22 -1.67
N GLY A 104 0.21 -0.64 -0.48
CA GLY A 104 1.61 -0.73 -0.10
C GLY A 104 1.90 -0.19 1.28
N ASP A 105 3.15 0.20 1.48
CA ASP A 105 3.65 0.74 2.74
C ASP A 105 3.55 2.28 2.68
N PHE A 106 2.59 2.80 3.44
CA PHE A 106 2.33 4.23 3.48
C PHE A 106 3.27 4.97 4.43
N ASN A 107 4.10 4.25 5.21
CA ASN A 107 5.03 4.78 6.21
C ASN A 107 4.44 5.84 7.15
N CYS A 108 3.11 5.84 7.30
CA CYS A 108 2.40 6.78 8.14
C CYS A 108 1.19 6.13 8.78
N VAL A 109 0.90 6.63 9.98
CA VAL A 109 -0.28 6.24 10.76
C VAL A 109 -1.37 7.23 10.44
N VAL A 110 -2.55 6.76 10.02
CA VAL A 110 -3.68 7.64 9.71
C VAL A 110 -4.50 7.94 10.97
N ASP A 111 -4.78 6.93 11.78
CA ASP A 111 -5.47 7.05 13.06
C ASP A 111 -4.61 6.42 14.15
N SER A 112 -4.03 7.22 15.03
CA SER A 112 -3.12 6.71 16.07
C SER A 112 -3.83 5.98 17.20
N THR A 113 -5.14 6.16 17.38
CA THR A 113 -5.92 5.44 18.39
C THR A 113 -6.23 4.02 17.91
N ARG A 114 -6.57 3.89 16.63
CA ARG A 114 -6.85 2.61 15.98
C ARG A 114 -5.58 1.86 15.58
N ASP A 115 -4.67 2.53 14.89
CA ASP A 115 -3.59 1.91 14.12
C ASP A 115 -2.24 1.82 14.88
N ILE A 116 -2.18 2.13 16.18
CA ILE A 116 -0.98 1.95 17.04
C ILE A 116 -1.31 1.16 18.31
N ARG A 117 -0.39 0.30 18.73
CA ARG A 117 -0.27 -0.24 20.09
C ARG A 117 1.13 0.07 20.63
N GLY A 118 1.19 0.57 21.86
CA GLY A 118 2.43 1.06 22.50
C GLY A 118 2.63 2.57 22.39
N PRO A 119 3.86 3.07 22.61
CA PRO A 119 4.19 4.50 22.53
C PRO A 119 3.76 5.11 21.18
N GLY A 120 3.04 6.24 21.25
CA GLY A 120 2.52 6.92 20.07
C GLY A 120 1.00 6.81 19.88
N ARG A 121 0.35 5.87 20.56
CA ARG A 121 -1.12 5.77 20.55
C ARG A 121 -1.76 7.08 21.04
N GLY A 122 -2.77 7.56 20.32
CA GLY A 122 -3.47 8.82 20.62
C GLY A 122 -2.71 10.11 20.25
N LYS A 123 -1.48 10.02 19.72
CA LYS A 123 -0.72 11.20 19.27
C LYS A 123 -1.20 11.69 17.90
N SER A 124 -0.89 12.94 17.56
CA SER A 124 -1.22 13.53 16.25
C SER A 124 -0.56 12.78 15.08
N THR A 125 -1.31 12.62 13.99
CA THR A 125 -0.94 11.95 12.74
C THR A 125 -0.70 12.92 11.57
N PHE A 126 -0.14 14.11 11.85
CA PHE A 126 -0.02 15.19 10.85
C PHE A 126 0.72 14.81 9.56
N ASN A 127 1.62 13.82 9.61
CA ASN A 127 2.37 13.36 8.43
C ASN A 127 1.49 12.57 7.44
N ALA A 128 0.29 12.16 7.85
CA ALA A 128 -0.71 11.53 6.99
C ALA A 128 -1.76 12.53 6.46
N LYS A 129 -1.61 13.84 6.71
CA LYS A 129 -2.62 14.85 6.37
C LYS A 129 -3.00 14.84 4.88
N GLU A 130 -2.02 14.83 3.99
CA GLU A 130 -2.29 14.84 2.55
C GLU A 130 -2.88 13.49 2.08
N LEU A 131 -2.46 12.36 2.66
CA LEU A 131 -3.11 11.06 2.40
C LEU A 131 -4.59 11.08 2.80
N VAL A 132 -4.91 11.63 3.98
CA VAL A 132 -6.32 11.78 4.42
C VAL A 132 -7.09 12.68 3.46
N ARG A 133 -6.47 13.74 2.92
CA ARG A 133 -7.08 14.62 1.93
C ARG A 133 -7.37 13.88 0.62
N ILE A 134 -6.39 13.15 0.08
CA ILE A 134 -6.56 12.32 -1.13
C ILE A 134 -7.72 11.36 -0.95
N ARG A 135 -7.76 10.67 0.19
CA ARG A 135 -8.82 9.70 0.47
C ARG A 135 -10.21 10.31 0.47
N ARG A 136 -10.35 11.50 1.06
CA ARG A 136 -11.64 12.21 1.10
C ARG A 136 -12.01 12.77 -0.27
N HIS A 137 -11.04 13.28 -1.02
CA HIS A 137 -11.29 13.89 -2.33
C HIS A 137 -11.67 12.85 -3.38
N LEU A 138 -10.98 11.71 -3.39
CA LEU A 138 -11.17 10.65 -4.40
C LEU A 138 -12.05 9.50 -3.90
N SER A 139 -12.74 9.68 -2.76
CA SER A 139 -13.66 8.69 -2.18
C SER A 139 -13.03 7.30 -2.04
N PHE A 140 -11.92 7.25 -1.29
CA PHE A 140 -11.22 6.01 -0.95
C PHE A 140 -11.49 5.54 0.47
N THR A 141 -11.83 4.27 0.56
CA THR A 141 -12.02 3.57 1.82
C THR A 141 -10.90 2.55 2.07
N ASP A 142 -10.50 2.43 3.33
CA ASP A 142 -9.49 1.45 3.78
C ASP A 142 -10.14 0.06 3.84
N ALA A 143 -9.74 -0.86 2.96
CA ALA A 143 -10.39 -2.15 2.80
C ALA A 143 -10.38 -2.98 4.10
N TRP A 144 -9.30 -2.90 4.88
CA TRP A 144 -9.21 -3.58 6.17
C TRP A 144 -10.24 -3.06 7.17
N VAL A 145 -10.37 -1.73 7.27
CA VAL A 145 -11.31 -1.10 8.19
C VAL A 145 -12.76 -1.39 7.77
N GLN A 146 -13.03 -1.42 6.47
CA GLN A 146 -14.36 -1.74 5.95
C GLN A 146 -14.80 -3.17 6.31
N LEU A 147 -13.88 -4.14 6.30
CA LEU A 147 -14.21 -5.54 6.52
C LEU A 147 -14.12 -5.97 7.99
N HIS A 148 -13.30 -5.30 8.79
CA HIS A 148 -12.96 -5.71 10.15
C HIS A 148 -13.18 -4.62 11.21
N ASP A 149 -13.86 -3.53 10.84
CA ASP A 149 -14.12 -2.38 11.70
C ASP A 149 -12.85 -1.84 12.39
N ASN A 150 -12.80 -1.98 13.72
CA ASN A 150 -11.71 -1.50 14.58
C ASN A 150 -10.72 -2.61 14.98
N LEU A 151 -10.80 -3.79 14.34
CA LEU A 151 -9.84 -4.87 14.59
C LEU A 151 -8.42 -4.40 14.26
N PHE A 152 -7.52 -4.59 15.22
CA PHE A 152 -6.12 -4.21 15.06
C PHE A 152 -5.27 -5.43 14.73
N VAL A 153 -4.66 -5.39 13.55
CA VAL A 153 -3.58 -6.29 13.14
C VAL A 153 -2.39 -5.43 12.70
N PRO A 154 -1.22 -5.57 13.34
CA PRO A 154 -0.06 -4.77 12.98
C PRO A 154 0.58 -5.28 11.69
N THR A 155 1.09 -4.36 10.88
CA THR A 155 1.88 -4.68 9.68
C THR A 155 3.36 -4.33 9.89
N ARG A 156 3.66 -3.51 10.91
CA ARG A 156 5.01 -3.17 11.35
C ARG A 156 5.11 -3.34 12.86
N VAL A 157 6.12 -4.07 13.33
CA VAL A 157 6.39 -4.28 14.76
C VAL A 157 7.84 -3.92 15.06
N SER A 158 8.02 -3.20 16.16
CA SER A 158 9.32 -2.89 16.78
C SER A 158 9.32 -3.43 18.22
N ARG A 159 10.43 -3.23 18.96
CA ARG A 159 10.54 -3.71 20.35
C ARG A 159 9.44 -3.21 21.29
N THR A 160 8.94 -1.99 21.07
CA THR A 160 8.01 -1.32 22.01
C THR A 160 6.71 -0.85 21.36
N THR A 161 6.67 -0.77 20.04
CA THR A 161 5.51 -0.26 19.29
C THR A 161 5.15 -1.20 18.15
N ALA A 162 3.84 -1.45 17.99
CA ALA A 162 3.26 -2.10 16.83
C ALA A 162 2.33 -1.11 16.11
N SER A 163 2.35 -1.10 14.78
CA SER A 163 1.60 -0.15 13.97
C SER A 163 1.06 -0.78 12.68
N ARG A 164 -0.06 -0.28 12.19
CA ARG A 164 -0.61 -0.62 10.87
C ARG A 164 -0.34 0.52 9.89
N ILE A 165 0.65 0.32 9.03
CA ILE A 165 1.13 1.30 8.05
C ILE A 165 1.05 0.79 6.61
N ASP A 166 0.91 -0.53 6.44
CA ASP A 166 0.60 -1.13 5.16
C ASP A 166 -0.92 -1.17 4.97
N ARG A 167 -1.39 -0.71 3.81
CA ARG A 167 -2.83 -0.50 3.57
C ARG A 167 -3.21 -0.83 2.15
N ILE A 168 -4.49 -1.10 1.97
CA ILE A 168 -5.16 -1.19 0.67
C ILE A 168 -6.35 -0.23 0.72
N TYR A 169 -6.33 0.77 -0.15
CA TYR A 169 -7.44 1.69 -0.34
C TYR A 169 -8.15 1.39 -1.64
N VAL A 170 -9.47 1.30 -1.56
CA VAL A 170 -10.35 0.95 -2.68
C VAL A 170 -11.37 2.08 -2.88
N PRO A 171 -11.68 2.48 -4.11
CA PRO A 171 -12.75 3.44 -4.38
C PRO A 171 -14.07 2.91 -3.82
N ASP A 172 -14.90 3.81 -3.28
CA ASP A 172 -16.13 3.40 -2.58
C ASP A 172 -17.04 2.52 -3.45
N PHE A 173 -17.13 2.78 -4.75
CA PHE A 173 -17.94 1.99 -5.68
C PHE A 173 -17.40 0.58 -5.95
N LEU A 174 -16.12 0.32 -5.68
CA LEU A 174 -15.51 -1.02 -5.79
C LEU A 174 -15.57 -1.81 -4.47
N LEU A 175 -15.93 -1.19 -3.34
CA LEU A 175 -16.00 -1.87 -2.04
C LEU A 175 -16.89 -3.14 -2.04
N PRO A 176 -18.06 -3.18 -2.71
CA PRO A 176 -18.86 -4.40 -2.77
C PRO A 176 -18.16 -5.59 -3.46
N SER A 177 -17.08 -5.33 -4.22
CA SER A 177 -16.28 -6.37 -4.87
C SER A 177 -15.15 -6.90 -3.99
N VAL A 178 -14.90 -6.29 -2.82
CA VAL A 178 -13.86 -6.72 -1.88
C VAL A 178 -14.42 -7.81 -0.98
N VAL A 179 -13.95 -9.04 -1.19
CA VAL A 179 -14.46 -10.24 -0.48
C VAL A 179 -13.67 -10.53 0.81
N SER A 180 -12.40 -10.16 0.86
CA SER A 180 -11.49 -10.39 1.98
C SER A 180 -10.32 -9.41 1.95
N CYS A 181 -9.77 -9.07 3.11
CA CYS A 181 -8.54 -8.29 3.28
C CYS A 181 -7.83 -8.73 4.57
#